data_AF-A0A5K7YIW1-F1
#
_entry.id   AF-A0A5K7YIW1-F1
#
_cell.length_a   1.000
_cell.length_b   1.000
_cell.length_c   1.000
_cell.angle_alpha   90.00
_cell.angle_beta   90.00
_cell.angle_gamma   90.00
#
_symmetry.space_group_name_H-M   'P 1'
#
loop_
_entity.id
_entity.type
_entity.pdbx_description
1 polymer ?
#
loop_
_entity_poly.entity_id
_entity_poly.type
_entity_poly.pdbx_seq_one_letter_code
_entity_poly.pdbx_strand_id
1 'polypeptide(L)'
;MLELVRYIHLNPLRAKLVNDLRELASYSYSGHRALMGKGKCPWQNTAHVLKLFGSTVKHARQKYRAFVARGISAGQRPDLIGGGLVRSMGGWETVKALRQANVYMKGDERILGDSDFVAHVLDTAQEAYHRKKVLQAKCIDTYAVARYIANLLSIDEKRIWAPGKNRLTVKARSLFCCWSVDQLGESMSSLARQLGLSVTSVSQSVERGRRIAAEENLSFDHSKL
;
A
#
# COMPACT_ATOMS: atom_id res chain seq x y z
N MET A 1 12.44 -7.69 25.46
CA MET A 1 11.37 -6.68 25.67
C MET A 1 11.91 -5.29 25.99
N LEU A 2 12.79 -5.10 26.98
CA LEU A 2 13.33 -3.77 27.37
C LEU A 2 14.12 -3.05 26.26
N GLU A 3 14.88 -3.82 25.47
CA GLU A 3 15.65 -3.29 24.33
C GLU A 3 14.77 -2.55 23.31
N LEU A 4 13.54 -3.03 23.07
CA LEU A 4 12.60 -2.40 22.14
C LEU A 4 12.10 -1.06 22.68
N VAL A 5 11.77 -1.00 23.97
CA VAL A 5 11.37 0.25 24.64
C VAL A 5 12.47 1.30 24.53
N ARG A 6 13.73 0.89 24.74
CA ARG A 6 14.88 1.78 24.57
C ARG A 6 15.08 2.22 23.14
N TYR A 7 14.98 1.29 22.19
CA TYR A 7 15.15 1.57 20.77
C TYR A 7 14.16 2.63 20.29
N ILE A 8 12.87 2.41 20.51
CA ILE A 8 11.80 3.34 20.09
C ILE A 8 12.02 4.73 20.70
N HIS A 9 12.31 4.80 21.99
CA HIS A 9 12.48 6.08 22.68
C HIS A 9 13.76 6.83 22.28
N LEU A 10 14.80 6.16 21.81
CA LEU A 10 16.01 6.81 21.29
C LEU A 10 15.89 7.25 19.83
N ASN A 11 14.86 6.84 19.09
CA ASN A 11 14.73 7.17 17.68
C ASN A 11 14.74 8.68 17.39
N PRO A 12 14.04 9.56 18.14
CA PRO A 12 14.12 10.99 17.90
C PRO A 12 15.53 11.57 18.06
N LEU A 13 16.29 11.06 19.05
CA LEU A 13 17.69 11.45 19.28
C LEU A 13 18.58 10.97 18.13
N ARG A 14 18.41 9.72 17.68
CA ARG A 14 19.18 9.13 16.57
C ARG A 14 18.87 9.78 15.23
N ALA A 15 17.63 10.20 15.03
CA ALA A 15 17.18 10.95 13.86
C ALA A 15 17.58 12.43 13.91
N LYS A 16 18.31 12.87 14.96
CA LYS A 16 18.72 14.27 15.16
C LYS A 16 17.56 15.26 15.24
N LEU A 17 16.37 14.80 15.65
CA LEU A 17 15.21 15.67 15.91
C LEU A 17 15.31 16.36 17.27
N VAL A 18 16.14 15.81 18.16
CA VAL A 18 16.50 16.37 19.46
C VAL A 18 17.99 16.15 19.69
N ASN A 19 18.62 17.01 20.49
CA ASN A 19 20.08 17.02 20.69
C ASN A 19 20.53 16.16 21.87
N ASP A 20 19.68 15.99 22.88
CA ASP A 20 20.04 15.27 24.11
C ASP A 20 18.84 14.61 24.83
N LEU A 21 19.13 13.90 25.93
CA LEU A 21 18.11 13.25 26.77
C LEU A 21 17.24 14.22 27.58
N ARG A 22 17.63 15.49 27.70
CA ARG A 22 16.82 16.52 28.37
C ARG A 22 15.73 16.99 27.42
N GLU A 23 16.09 17.27 26.18
CA GLU A 23 15.19 17.65 25.09
C GLU A 23 14.26 16.48 24.74
N LEU A 24 14.79 15.25 24.64
CA LEU A 24 13.99 14.04 24.44
C LEU A 24 12.91 13.86 25.52
N ALA A 25 13.20 14.23 26.77
CA ALA A 25 12.24 14.14 27.88
C ALA A 25 11.11 15.18 27.79
N SER A 26 11.28 16.22 26.99
CA SER A 26 10.26 17.23 26.72
C SER A 26 9.62 17.07 25.34
N TYR A 27 10.16 16.23 24.46
CA TYR A 27 9.70 16.03 23.09
C TYR A 27 8.30 15.40 23.04
N SER A 28 7.35 16.09 22.40
CA SER A 28 5.94 15.71 22.39
C SER A 28 5.64 14.40 21.67
N TYR A 29 6.45 14.03 20.68
CA TYR A 29 6.25 12.83 19.86
C TYR A 29 7.07 11.62 20.36
N SER A 30 7.49 11.61 21.62
CA SER A 30 8.17 10.47 22.24
C SER A 30 7.48 10.02 23.53
N GLY A 31 7.20 8.72 23.63
CA GLY A 31 6.74 8.09 24.87
C GLY A 31 7.76 8.18 26.03
N HIS A 32 9.00 8.60 25.75
CA HIS A 32 9.99 8.92 26.78
C HIS A 32 9.49 10.04 27.70
N ARG A 33 8.80 11.06 27.15
CA ARG A 33 8.24 12.19 27.92
C ARG A 33 7.26 11.73 29.00
N ALA A 34 6.37 10.79 28.66
CA ALA A 34 5.38 10.28 29.61
C ALA A 34 6.03 9.44 30.72
N LEU A 35 7.03 8.62 30.38
CA LEU A 35 7.79 7.83 31.37
C LEU A 35 8.57 8.74 32.33
N MET A 36 9.10 9.85 31.82
CA MET A 36 9.77 10.87 32.64
C MET A 36 8.80 11.73 33.46
N GLY A 37 7.48 11.57 33.28
CA GLY A 37 6.47 12.34 34.02
C GLY A 37 6.28 13.78 33.55
N LYS A 38 6.74 14.12 32.34
CA LYS A 38 6.70 15.47 31.76
C LYS A 38 5.51 15.69 30.80
N GLY A 39 4.60 14.73 30.72
CA GLY A 39 3.40 14.79 29.89
C GLY A 39 2.51 13.58 30.13
N LYS A 40 1.22 13.71 29.81
CA LYS A 40 0.27 12.60 29.83
C LYS A 40 0.11 12.04 28.41
N CYS A 41 0.24 10.74 28.26
CA CYS A 41 -0.09 10.01 27.03
C CYS A 41 -1.10 8.92 27.41
N PRO A 42 -2.42 9.15 27.26
CA PRO A 42 -3.46 8.23 27.72
C PRO A 42 -3.35 6.81 27.14
N TRP A 43 -2.78 6.70 25.94
CA TRP A 43 -2.56 5.45 25.22
C TRP A 43 -1.28 4.71 25.63
N GLN A 44 -0.43 5.27 26.51
CA GLN A 44 0.81 4.65 26.95
C GLN A 44 0.72 4.13 28.39
N ASN A 45 0.86 2.81 28.58
CA ASN A 45 0.90 2.20 29.91
C ASN A 45 2.26 2.43 30.60
N THR A 46 2.44 3.63 31.17
CA THR A 46 3.68 4.01 31.86
C THR A 46 3.93 3.20 33.13
N ALA A 47 2.87 2.83 33.86
CA ALA A 47 2.99 2.04 35.09
C ALA A 47 3.60 0.66 34.83
N HIS A 48 3.13 -0.03 33.79
CA HIS A 48 3.66 -1.35 33.41
C HIS A 48 5.14 -1.28 33.05
N VAL A 49 5.54 -0.31 32.23
CA VAL A 49 6.95 -0.14 31.83
C VAL A 49 7.83 0.21 33.03
N LEU A 50 7.39 1.15 33.89
CA LEU A 50 8.17 1.57 35.06
C LEU A 50 8.32 0.45 36.10
N LYS A 51 7.33 -0.44 36.24
CA LYS A 51 7.40 -1.62 37.15
C LYS A 51 8.59 -2.54 36.82
N LEU A 52 9.03 -2.59 35.56
CA LEU A 52 10.21 -3.35 35.14
C LEU A 52 11.53 -2.76 35.64
N PHE A 53 11.53 -1.51 36.10
CA PHE A 53 12.73 -0.79 36.56
C PHE A 53 12.76 -0.56 38.08
N GLY A 54 11.67 -0.80 38.81
CA GLY A 54 11.64 -0.69 40.26
C GLY A 54 10.24 -0.65 40.86
N SER A 55 10.18 -0.77 42.19
CA SER A 55 8.93 -0.78 42.98
C SER A 55 8.33 0.61 43.21
N THR A 56 9.16 1.66 43.23
CA THR A 56 8.71 3.05 43.37
C THR A 56 8.93 3.85 42.10
N VAL A 57 7.99 4.75 41.78
CA VAL A 57 8.02 5.55 40.53
C VAL A 57 9.31 6.36 40.41
N LYS A 58 9.77 6.98 41.51
CA LYS A 58 11.00 7.78 41.53
C LYS A 58 12.22 6.95 41.14
N HIS A 59 12.37 5.78 41.75
CA HIS A 59 13.52 4.91 41.51
C HIS A 59 13.45 4.24 40.13
N ALA A 60 12.25 3.81 39.72
CA ALA A 60 12.01 3.27 38.38
C ALA A 60 12.38 4.25 37.27
N ARG A 61 12.02 5.53 37.40
CA ARG A 61 12.39 6.57 36.43
C ARG A 61 13.89 6.77 36.32
N GLN A 62 14.61 6.77 37.45
CA GLN A 62 16.06 6.90 37.47
C GLN A 62 16.74 5.72 36.75
N LYS A 63 16.33 4.49 37.08
CA LYS A 63 16.85 3.27 36.45
C LYS A 63 16.49 3.19 34.96
N TYR A 64 15.27 3.55 34.60
CA TYR A 64 14.83 3.66 33.20
C TYR A 64 15.67 4.68 32.42
N ARG A 65 15.87 5.89 32.95
CA ARG A 65 16.68 6.93 32.29
C ARG A 65 18.12 6.47 32.09
N ALA A 66 18.72 5.85 33.09
CA ALA A 66 20.07 5.27 32.98
C ALA A 66 20.13 4.15 31.92
N PHE A 67 19.11 3.29 31.89
CA PHE A 67 19.01 2.22 30.89
C PHE A 67 18.91 2.77 29.45
N VAL A 68 18.11 3.81 29.23
CA VAL A 68 18.00 4.51 27.94
C VAL A 68 19.31 5.19 27.57
N ALA A 69 19.94 5.90 28.51
CA ALA A 69 21.21 6.59 28.29
C ALA A 69 22.32 5.65 27.81
N ARG A 70 22.44 4.46 28.39
CA ARG A 70 23.41 3.45 27.93
C ARG A 70 23.22 3.06 26.46
N GLY A 71 22.00 3.13 25.94
CA GLY A 71 21.69 2.80 24.55
C GLY A 71 22.12 3.84 23.52
N ILE A 72 22.55 5.05 23.95
CA ILE A 72 23.05 6.09 23.04
C ILE A 72 24.34 5.63 22.38
N SER A 73 25.27 5.08 23.17
CA SER A 73 26.56 4.57 22.71
C SER A 73 26.44 3.45 21.66
N ALA A 74 25.33 2.71 21.70
CA ALA A 74 25.06 1.60 20.78
C ALA A 74 24.64 2.04 19.36
N GLY A 75 24.56 3.35 19.08
CA GLY A 75 24.36 3.88 17.73
C GLY A 75 23.11 3.36 17.03
N GLN A 76 23.21 3.13 15.72
CA GLN A 76 22.19 2.44 14.92
C GLN A 76 22.22 0.95 15.24
N ARG A 77 21.03 0.35 15.44
CA ARG A 77 20.85 -1.08 15.73
C ARG A 77 20.27 -1.76 14.50
N PRO A 78 21.09 -2.21 13.52
CA PRO A 78 20.61 -2.90 12.33
C PRO A 78 19.86 -4.19 12.67
N ASP A 79 20.12 -4.74 13.85
CA ASP A 79 19.42 -5.87 14.46
C ASP A 79 18.03 -5.52 15.04
N LEU A 80 17.57 -4.27 14.90
CA LEU A 80 16.23 -3.83 15.28
C LEU A 80 15.54 -3.07 14.13
N ILE A 81 16.11 -3.17 12.92
CA ILE A 81 15.66 -2.56 11.67
C ILE A 81 15.21 -3.71 10.73
N GLY A 82 14.15 -3.50 9.94
CA GLY A 82 13.67 -4.50 8.96
C GLY A 82 12.52 -5.41 9.42
N GLY A 83 11.61 -4.90 10.25
CA GLY A 83 10.59 -5.66 10.99
C GLY A 83 9.57 -6.51 10.19
N GLY A 84 9.60 -6.51 8.86
CA GLY A 84 8.82 -7.44 8.03
C GLY A 84 9.44 -8.84 7.99
N LEU A 85 10.73 -8.92 7.63
CA LEU A 85 11.44 -10.16 7.34
C LEU A 85 11.69 -11.04 8.59
N VAL A 86 11.91 -10.41 9.74
CA VAL A 86 12.25 -11.12 10.99
C VAL A 86 11.07 -11.91 11.55
N ARG A 87 9.84 -11.43 11.32
CA ARG A 87 8.62 -12.11 11.81
C ARG A 87 8.21 -13.27 10.90
N SER A 88 8.37 -13.11 9.59
CA SER A 88 8.01 -14.14 8.60
C SER A 88 8.96 -15.33 8.61
N MET A 89 10.24 -15.14 8.94
CA MET A 89 11.25 -16.21 8.87
C MET A 89 11.51 -16.94 10.20
N GLY A 90 10.60 -16.86 11.17
CA GLY A 90 10.71 -17.61 12.43
C GLY A 90 11.73 -17.06 13.44
N GLY A 91 12.14 -15.79 13.31
CA GLY A 91 12.96 -15.10 14.30
C GLY A 91 14.39 -14.75 13.85
N TRP A 92 15.16 -14.18 14.78
CA TRP A 92 16.49 -13.61 14.52
C TRP A 92 17.57 -14.64 14.17
N GLU A 93 17.45 -15.86 14.69
CA GLU A 93 18.41 -16.93 14.44
C GLU A 93 18.40 -17.36 12.96
N THR A 94 17.22 -17.54 12.39
CA THR A 94 17.04 -17.87 10.97
C THR A 94 17.56 -16.77 10.05
N VAL A 95 17.29 -15.49 10.37
CA VAL A 95 17.76 -14.35 9.57
C VAL A 95 19.29 -14.23 9.60
N LYS A 96 19.92 -14.53 10.74
CA LYS A 96 21.37 -14.51 10.88
C LYS A 96 22.03 -15.65 10.10
N ALA A 97 21.44 -16.85 10.14
CA ALA A 97 21.88 -18.00 9.35
C ALA A 97 21.78 -17.72 7.84
N LEU A 98 20.68 -17.11 7.37
CA LEU A 98 20.49 -16.75 5.95
C LEU A 98 21.49 -15.70 5.46
N ARG A 99 21.83 -14.71 6.31
CA ARG A 99 22.90 -13.75 6.00
C ARG A 99 24.28 -14.40 5.93
N GLN A 100 24.58 -15.33 6.84
CA GLN A 100 25.84 -16.09 6.81
C GLN A 100 25.93 -17.00 5.58
N ALA A 101 24.79 -17.50 5.09
CA ALA A 101 24.67 -18.28 3.87
C ALA A 101 24.64 -17.42 2.58
N ASN A 102 24.76 -16.09 2.68
CA ASN A 102 24.72 -15.15 1.56
C ASN A 102 23.46 -15.25 0.68
N VAL A 103 22.34 -15.71 1.25
CA VAL A 103 21.06 -15.84 0.54
C VAL A 103 20.42 -14.45 0.45
N TYR A 104 20.50 -13.85 -0.74
CA TYR A 104 19.91 -12.53 -1.01
C TYR A 104 18.40 -12.65 -1.24
N MET A 105 17.59 -12.22 -0.27
CA MET A 105 16.13 -12.21 -0.41
C MET A 105 15.65 -10.84 -0.88
N LYS A 106 14.83 -10.84 -1.94
CA LYS A 106 14.16 -9.64 -2.45
C LYS A 106 13.18 -9.11 -1.39
N GLY A 107 13.31 -7.84 -1.06
CA GLY A 107 12.37 -7.10 -0.22
C GLY A 107 12.32 -5.65 -0.67
N ASP A 108 11.11 -5.14 -0.95
CA ASP A 108 10.89 -3.70 -1.10
C ASP A 108 10.59 -3.11 0.28
N GLU A 109 11.33 -2.10 0.70
CA GLU A 109 11.24 -1.50 2.04
C GLU A 109 9.87 -0.89 2.36
N ARG A 110 9.03 -0.69 1.34
CA ARG A 110 7.69 -0.09 1.47
C ARG A 110 6.58 -1.12 1.67
N ILE A 111 6.86 -2.41 1.45
CA ILE A 111 5.86 -3.49 1.50
C ILE A 111 6.13 -4.36 2.72
N LEU A 112 5.15 -4.44 3.63
CA LEU A 112 5.21 -5.30 4.80
C LEU A 112 4.66 -6.69 4.45
N GLY A 113 5.52 -7.70 4.45
CA GLY A 113 5.14 -9.11 4.24
C GLY A 113 6.37 -10.02 4.17
N ASP A 114 6.16 -11.33 3.98
CA ASP A 114 7.22 -12.26 3.63
C ASP A 114 7.68 -12.07 2.17
N SER A 115 8.78 -12.72 1.79
CA SER A 115 9.34 -12.53 0.44
C SER A 115 8.43 -13.06 -0.67
N ASP A 116 7.62 -14.07 -0.40
CA ASP A 116 6.66 -14.62 -1.37
C ASP A 116 5.51 -13.64 -1.60
N PHE A 117 5.00 -13.04 -0.52
CA PHE A 117 4.01 -11.96 -0.56
C PHE A 117 4.56 -10.73 -1.27
N VAL A 118 5.78 -10.29 -0.94
CA VAL A 118 6.41 -9.13 -1.60
C VAL A 118 6.61 -9.42 -3.08
N ALA A 119 7.10 -10.60 -3.45
CA ALA A 119 7.26 -11.01 -4.84
C ALA A 119 5.90 -11.01 -5.57
N HIS A 120 4.86 -11.58 -4.97
CA HIS A 120 3.51 -11.61 -5.54
C HIS A 120 2.90 -10.21 -5.69
N VAL A 121 3.07 -9.33 -4.71
CA VAL A 121 2.58 -7.94 -4.80
C VAL A 121 3.33 -7.16 -5.86
N LEU A 122 4.66 -7.32 -5.93
CA LEU A 122 5.48 -6.68 -6.97
C LEU A 122 5.10 -7.20 -8.36
N ASP A 123 4.88 -8.50 -8.50
CA ASP A 123 4.48 -9.13 -9.77
C ASP A 123 3.08 -8.64 -10.21
N THR A 124 2.10 -8.65 -9.31
CA THR A 124 0.75 -8.11 -9.56
C THR A 124 0.79 -6.63 -9.93
N ALA A 125 1.61 -5.83 -9.23
CA ALA A 125 1.76 -4.41 -9.52
C ALA A 125 2.48 -4.17 -10.84
N GLN A 126 3.48 -5.00 -11.17
CA GLN A 126 4.26 -4.91 -12.39
C GLN A 126 3.43 -5.33 -13.60
N GLU A 127 2.58 -6.36 -13.50
CA GLU A 127 1.60 -6.71 -14.54
C GLU A 127 0.62 -5.57 -14.81
N ALA A 128 0.02 -4.98 -13.76
CA ALA A 128 -0.90 -3.86 -13.90
C ALA A 128 -0.21 -2.62 -14.48
N TYR A 129 1.03 -2.35 -14.07
CA TYR A 129 1.83 -1.23 -14.55
C TYR A 129 2.28 -1.42 -16.01
N HIS A 130 2.74 -2.62 -16.39
CA HIS A 130 3.11 -2.93 -17.78
C HIS A 130 1.89 -2.87 -18.69
N ARG A 131 0.73 -3.42 -18.30
CA ARG A 131 -0.51 -3.29 -19.08
C ARG A 131 -0.87 -1.82 -19.31
N LYS A 132 -0.87 -1.01 -18.25
CA LYS A 132 -1.15 0.44 -18.34
C LYS A 132 -0.12 1.19 -19.20
N LYS A 133 1.18 0.90 -19.05
CA LYS A 133 2.25 1.54 -19.83
C LYS A 133 2.28 1.13 -21.29
N VAL A 134 1.99 -0.14 -21.62
CA VAL A 134 1.93 -0.61 -23.01
C VAL A 134 0.78 0.06 -23.75
N LEU A 135 -0.39 0.22 -23.11
CA LEU A 135 -1.53 0.90 -23.70
C LEU A 135 -1.31 2.41 -23.85
N GLN A 136 -0.66 3.05 -22.86
CA GLN A 136 -0.24 4.45 -22.95
C GLN A 136 0.83 4.67 -24.04
N ALA A 137 1.78 3.73 -24.21
CA ALA A 137 2.83 3.82 -25.23
C ALA A 137 2.31 3.57 -26.65
N LYS A 138 1.19 2.85 -26.82
CA LYS A 138 0.54 2.62 -28.12
C LYS A 138 -0.50 3.69 -28.51
N CYS A 139 -0.74 4.71 -27.67
CA CYS A 139 -1.77 5.74 -27.89
C CYS A 139 -3.15 5.15 -28.24
N ILE A 140 -3.54 4.05 -27.59
CA ILE A 140 -4.84 3.43 -27.82
C ILE A 140 -5.92 4.28 -27.15
N ASP A 141 -6.69 4.99 -27.97
CA ASP A 141 -7.82 5.82 -27.54
C ASP A 141 -9.10 4.97 -27.41
N THR A 142 -10.05 5.49 -26.65
CA THR A 142 -11.45 5.03 -26.53
C THR A 142 -12.08 4.67 -27.88
N TYR A 143 -11.79 5.40 -28.97
CA TYR A 143 -12.28 5.07 -30.32
C TYR A 143 -11.77 3.72 -30.86
N ALA A 144 -10.57 3.29 -30.47
CA ALA A 144 -10.08 1.96 -30.83
C ALA A 144 -10.88 0.86 -30.11
N VAL A 145 -11.24 1.07 -28.83
CA VAL A 145 -12.11 0.17 -28.07
C VAL A 145 -13.50 0.10 -28.69
N ALA A 146 -14.05 1.25 -29.11
CA ALA A 146 -15.35 1.30 -29.78
C ALA A 146 -15.34 0.51 -31.10
N ARG A 147 -14.30 0.66 -31.92
CA ARG A 147 -14.12 -0.13 -33.16
C ARG A 147 -13.98 -1.63 -32.89
N TYR A 148 -13.18 -2.00 -31.89
CA TYR A 148 -13.04 -3.41 -31.49
C TYR A 148 -14.39 -4.02 -31.10
N ILE A 149 -15.20 -3.31 -30.31
CA ILE A 149 -16.53 -3.78 -29.89
C ILE A 149 -17.50 -3.84 -31.07
N ALA A 150 -17.45 -2.84 -31.96
CA ALA A 150 -18.27 -2.82 -33.17
C ALA A 150 -18.02 -4.06 -34.03
N ASN A 151 -16.74 -4.43 -34.21
CA ASN A 151 -16.35 -5.64 -34.93
C ASN A 151 -16.75 -6.91 -34.16
N LEU A 152 -16.54 -6.95 -32.84
CA LEU A 152 -16.88 -8.10 -31.99
C LEU A 152 -18.38 -8.41 -32.00
N LEU A 153 -19.22 -7.38 -32.01
CA LEU A 153 -20.68 -7.52 -31.99
C LEU A 153 -21.32 -7.44 -33.39
N SER A 154 -20.52 -7.28 -34.44
CA SER A 154 -20.99 -7.06 -35.82
C SER A 154 -22.03 -5.95 -35.93
N ILE A 155 -21.76 -4.79 -35.31
CA ILE A 155 -22.62 -3.60 -35.35
C ILE A 155 -21.87 -2.40 -35.91
N ASP A 156 -22.60 -1.41 -36.40
CA ASP A 156 -22.02 -0.09 -36.72
C ASP A 156 -21.53 0.60 -35.43
N GLU A 157 -20.28 1.07 -35.44
CA GLU A 157 -19.64 1.79 -34.33
C GLU A 157 -20.48 2.98 -33.84
N LYS A 158 -21.18 3.67 -34.76
CA LYS A 158 -22.05 4.80 -34.45
C LYS A 158 -23.13 4.42 -33.44
N ARG A 159 -23.53 3.14 -33.35
CA ARG A 159 -24.52 2.67 -32.37
C ARG A 159 -24.03 2.74 -30.93
N ILE A 160 -22.71 2.72 -30.68
CA ILE A 160 -22.14 2.86 -29.34
C ILE A 160 -22.34 4.30 -28.85
N TRP A 161 -22.22 5.27 -29.77
CA TRP A 161 -22.37 6.69 -29.51
C TRP A 161 -23.84 7.17 -29.59
N ALA A 162 -24.69 6.49 -30.38
CA ALA A 162 -26.06 6.92 -30.65
C ALA A 162 -27.02 6.77 -29.45
N PRO A 163 -27.83 7.78 -29.12
CA PRO A 163 -28.80 7.69 -28.02
C PRO A 163 -29.79 6.54 -28.24
N GLY A 164 -30.17 5.86 -27.17
CA GLY A 164 -31.16 4.77 -27.24
C GLY A 164 -30.90 3.63 -26.25
N LYS A 165 -31.97 2.89 -25.96
CA LYS A 165 -31.98 1.79 -24.96
C LYS A 165 -32.25 0.42 -25.58
N ASN A 166 -32.02 0.25 -26.88
CA ASN A 166 -32.10 -1.08 -27.51
C ASN A 166 -31.08 -2.03 -26.83
N ARG A 167 -31.47 -3.29 -26.62
CA ARG A 167 -30.64 -4.35 -26.03
C ARG A 167 -29.23 -4.41 -26.61
N LEU A 168 -29.07 -4.32 -27.94
CA LEU A 168 -27.76 -4.35 -28.59
C LEU A 168 -26.91 -3.10 -28.28
N THR A 169 -27.51 -1.92 -28.35
CA THR A 169 -26.85 -0.64 -28.00
C THR A 169 -26.41 -0.63 -26.54
N VAL A 170 -27.28 -1.09 -25.64
CA VAL A 170 -26.99 -1.17 -24.21
C VAL A 170 -25.86 -2.15 -23.94
N LYS A 171 -25.86 -3.31 -24.60
CA LYS A 171 -24.80 -4.32 -24.50
C LYS A 171 -23.45 -3.74 -24.96
N ALA A 172 -23.41 -3.16 -26.16
CA ALA A 172 -22.21 -2.57 -26.71
C ALA A 172 -21.63 -1.46 -25.83
N ARG A 173 -22.49 -0.55 -25.34
CA ARG A 173 -22.08 0.52 -24.40
C ARG A 173 -21.57 -0.01 -23.08
N SER A 174 -22.20 -1.06 -22.55
CA SER A 174 -21.79 -1.63 -21.26
C SER A 174 -20.40 -2.24 -21.37
N LEU A 175 -20.13 -3.00 -22.44
CA LEU A 175 -18.79 -3.52 -22.74
C LEU A 175 -17.79 -2.39 -22.98
N PHE A 176 -18.18 -1.34 -23.71
CA PHE A 176 -17.33 -0.17 -23.98
C PHE A 176 -16.91 0.53 -22.69
N CYS A 177 -17.86 0.83 -21.80
CA CYS A 177 -17.56 1.47 -20.53
C CYS A 177 -16.69 0.57 -19.65
N CYS A 178 -17.02 -0.73 -19.55
CA CYS A 178 -16.25 -1.68 -18.75
C CYS A 178 -14.80 -1.77 -19.22
N TRP A 179 -14.55 -2.03 -20.50
CA TRP A 179 -13.18 -2.18 -21.00
C TRP A 179 -12.42 -0.86 -21.07
N SER A 180 -13.07 0.27 -21.33
CA SER A 180 -12.40 1.57 -21.25
C SER A 180 -11.92 1.88 -19.83
N VAL A 181 -12.71 1.55 -18.80
CA VAL A 181 -12.29 1.73 -17.40
C VAL A 181 -11.24 0.69 -17.00
N ASP A 182 -11.52 -0.59 -17.22
CA ASP A 182 -10.70 -1.68 -16.69
C ASP A 182 -9.37 -1.86 -17.47
N GLN A 183 -9.35 -1.54 -18.77
CA GLN A 183 -8.18 -1.75 -19.64
C GLN A 183 -7.40 -0.46 -19.89
N LEU A 184 -8.08 0.62 -20.30
CA LEU A 184 -7.41 1.90 -20.57
C LEU A 184 -7.19 2.75 -19.32
N GLY A 185 -7.89 2.47 -18.22
CA GLY A 185 -7.85 3.29 -17.02
C GLY A 185 -8.58 4.62 -17.19
N GLU A 186 -9.52 4.71 -18.12
CA GLU A 186 -10.34 5.91 -18.34
C GLU A 186 -11.22 6.21 -17.13
N SER A 187 -11.39 7.50 -16.84
CA SER A 187 -12.29 7.90 -15.75
C SER A 187 -13.76 7.80 -16.20
N MET A 188 -14.64 7.36 -15.29
CA MET A 188 -16.08 7.30 -15.58
C MET A 188 -16.68 8.67 -15.94
N SER A 189 -16.09 9.77 -15.43
CA SER A 189 -16.48 11.14 -15.76
C SER A 189 -16.06 11.56 -17.17
N SER A 190 -14.91 11.09 -17.67
CA SER A 190 -14.47 11.26 -19.06
C SER A 190 -15.46 10.57 -20.01
N LEU A 191 -15.74 9.29 -19.77
CA LEU A 191 -16.68 8.50 -20.57
C LEU A 191 -18.11 9.07 -20.53
N ALA A 192 -18.56 9.57 -19.38
CA ALA A 192 -19.86 10.23 -19.23
C ALA A 192 -19.98 11.44 -20.15
N ARG A 193 -18.93 12.27 -20.23
CA ARG A 193 -18.88 13.42 -21.12
C ARG A 193 -18.86 13.00 -22.59
N GLN A 194 -18.10 11.97 -22.93
CA GLN A 194 -17.99 11.46 -24.29
C GLN A 194 -19.31 10.85 -24.80
N LEU A 195 -20.04 10.15 -23.93
CA LEU A 195 -21.31 9.49 -24.27
C LEU A 195 -22.53 10.40 -24.08
N GLY A 196 -22.37 11.59 -23.49
CA GLY A 196 -23.49 12.47 -23.12
C GLY A 196 -24.42 11.87 -22.06
N LEU A 197 -23.86 11.12 -21.10
CA LEU A 197 -24.60 10.42 -20.04
C LEU A 197 -24.21 10.91 -18.64
N SER A 198 -24.99 10.56 -17.61
CA SER A 198 -24.59 10.78 -16.22
C SER A 198 -23.49 9.82 -15.80
N VAL A 199 -22.61 10.25 -14.88
CA VAL A 199 -21.57 9.38 -14.28
C VAL A 199 -22.19 8.13 -13.63
N THR A 200 -23.37 8.27 -13.02
CA THR A 200 -24.11 7.14 -12.44
C THR A 200 -24.58 6.13 -13.50
N SER A 201 -25.00 6.61 -14.68
CA SER A 201 -25.37 5.74 -15.80
C SER A 201 -24.16 4.98 -16.35
N VAL A 202 -23.01 5.65 -16.44
CA VAL A 202 -21.74 5.01 -16.83
C VAL A 202 -21.31 3.96 -15.82
N SER A 203 -21.38 4.26 -14.52
CA SER A 203 -21.07 3.30 -13.45
C SER A 203 -21.94 2.04 -13.53
N GLN A 204 -23.25 2.21 -13.74
CA GLN A 204 -24.16 1.07 -13.97
C GLN A 204 -23.82 0.30 -15.25
N SER A 205 -23.41 0.98 -16.31
CA SER A 205 -22.95 0.35 -17.56
C SER A 205 -21.66 -0.44 -17.38
N VAL A 206 -20.71 0.04 -16.57
CA VAL A 206 -19.47 -0.70 -16.25
C VAL A 206 -19.81 -2.00 -15.55
N GLU A 207 -20.63 -1.95 -14.50
CA GLU A 207 -21.00 -3.15 -13.75
C GLU A 207 -21.78 -4.16 -14.60
N ARG A 208 -22.71 -3.66 -15.42
CA ARG A 208 -23.42 -4.50 -16.39
C ARG A 208 -22.47 -5.09 -17.44
N GLY A 209 -21.47 -4.33 -17.87
CA GLY A 209 -20.47 -4.76 -18.84
C GLY A 209 -19.62 -5.91 -18.33
N ARG A 210 -19.18 -5.83 -17.06
CA ARG A 210 -18.45 -6.93 -16.40
C ARG A 210 -19.27 -8.20 -16.35
N ARG A 211 -20.55 -8.08 -15.98
CA ARG A 211 -21.48 -9.22 -15.99
C ARG A 211 -21.65 -9.84 -17.36
N ILE A 212 -21.88 -9.03 -18.40
CA ILE A 212 -22.03 -9.52 -19.78
C ILE A 212 -20.74 -10.19 -20.26
N ALA A 213 -19.58 -9.60 -19.97
CA ALA A 213 -18.29 -10.18 -20.36
C ALA A 213 -18.06 -11.55 -19.71
N ALA A 214 -18.44 -11.70 -18.44
CA ALA A 214 -18.37 -12.98 -17.73
C ALA A 214 -19.40 -14.00 -18.25
N GLU A 215 -20.67 -13.60 -18.42
CA GLU A 215 -21.78 -14.47 -18.86
C GLU A 215 -21.55 -15.01 -20.29
N GLU A 216 -20.93 -14.21 -21.17
CA GLU A 216 -20.69 -14.57 -22.57
C GLU A 216 -19.22 -14.97 -22.88
N ASN A 217 -18.37 -15.08 -21.85
CA ASN A 217 -16.94 -15.37 -21.98
C ASN A 217 -16.20 -14.45 -22.97
N LEU A 218 -16.57 -13.17 -22.99
CA LEU A 218 -15.91 -12.17 -23.83
C LEU A 218 -14.67 -11.62 -23.11
N SER A 219 -13.52 -11.76 -23.73
CA SER A 219 -12.27 -11.15 -23.28
C SER A 219 -11.84 -10.00 -24.17
N PHE A 220 -11.16 -9.03 -23.56
CA PHE A 220 -10.56 -7.92 -24.29
C PHE A 220 -9.18 -8.34 -24.79
N ASP A 221 -9.04 -8.50 -26.10
CA ASP A 221 -7.80 -8.94 -26.73
C ASP A 221 -7.01 -7.74 -27.25
N HIS A 222 -5.93 -7.39 -26.53
CA HIS A 222 -5.06 -6.28 -26.89
C HIS A 222 -4.32 -6.46 -28.23
N SER A 223 -4.26 -7.68 -28.78
CA SER A 223 -3.62 -7.93 -30.08
C SER A 223 -4.49 -7.51 -31.26
N LYS A 224 -5.78 -7.27 -31.02
CA LYS A 224 -6.79 -6.91 -32.04
C LYS A 224 -7.14 -5.41 -32.07
N LEU A 225 -6.37 -4.59 -31.36
CA LEU A 225 -6.41 -3.12 -31.39
C LEU A 225 -5.33 -2.59 -32.33
#